data_AF-A0A392RCL4-F1
#
_entry.id   AF-A0A392RCL4-F1
#
_cell.length_a   1.000
_cell.length_b   1.000
_cell.length_c   1.000
_cell.angle_alpha   90.00
_cell.angle_beta   90.00
_cell.angle_gamma   90.00
#
_symmetry.space_group_name_H-M   'P 1'
#
loop_
_entity.id
_entity.type
_entity.pdbx_description
1 polymer ?
#
loop_
_entity_poly.entity_id
_entity_poly.type
_entity_poly.pdbx_seq_one_letter_code
_entity_poly.pdbx_strand_id
1 'polypeptide(L)'
;MQGYNSTSIGILIGSKSFNCSRVKPALGTDGINYPTMHIQLLNGTSRISEVFYRTVTNVGYGTSIYKAKVTAPEGLSVEVIPDILKFSRLHQDLSFK
;
A
#
# COMPACT_ATOMS: atom_id res chain seq x y z
N MET A 1 2.24 12.95 6.49
CA MET A 1 3.70 13.19 6.46
C MET A 1 4.32 12.47 7.63
N GLN A 2 5.40 11.71 7.43
CA GLN A 2 5.99 10.81 8.45
C GLN A 2 6.84 11.53 9.52
N GLY A 3 6.56 12.80 9.80
CA GLY A 3 7.25 13.57 10.86
C GLY A 3 8.66 14.10 10.54
N TYR A 4 9.24 13.79 9.38
CA TYR A 4 10.56 14.31 8.98
C TYR A 4 10.51 15.75 8.46
N ASN A 5 11.52 16.55 8.81
CA ASN A 5 11.71 17.90 8.27
C ASN A 5 12.49 17.89 6.94
N SER A 6 12.47 19.03 6.23
CA SER A 6 13.08 19.19 4.91
C SER A 6 14.59 19.00 4.87
N THR A 7 15.29 19.30 5.96
CA THR A 7 16.75 19.16 6.08
C THR A 7 17.16 17.69 6.25
N SER A 8 16.46 16.94 7.12
CA SER A 8 16.71 15.51 7.31
C SER A 8 16.48 14.73 6.01
N ILE A 9 15.43 15.07 5.27
CA ILE A 9 15.17 14.47 3.95
C ILE A 9 16.27 14.85 2.96
N GLY A 10 16.73 16.11 2.98
CA GLY A 10 17.83 16.59 2.14
C GLY A 10 19.09 15.74 2.28
N ILE A 11 19.48 15.38 3.50
CA ILE A 11 20.63 14.49 3.76
C ILE A 11 20.46 13.14 3.06
N LEU A 12 19.26 12.53 3.15
CA LEU A 12 18.99 11.22 2.58
C LEU A 12 19.03 11.20 1.05
N ILE A 13 18.58 12.29 0.40
CA ILE A 13 18.49 12.37 -1.06
C ILE A 13 19.66 13.11 -1.71
N GLY A 14 20.65 13.55 -0.92
CA GLY A 14 21.81 14.29 -1.41
C GLY A 14 21.48 15.72 -1.88
N SER A 15 20.52 16.40 -1.25
CA SER A 15 20.13 17.78 -1.58
C SER A 15 20.15 18.71 -0.36
N LYS A 16 20.23 20.04 -0.59
CA LYS A 16 20.26 21.03 0.50
C LYS A 16 18.97 21.07 1.33
N SER A 17 17.83 20.88 0.67
CA SER A 17 16.51 20.78 1.32
C SER A 17 15.49 20.21 0.35
N PHE A 18 14.46 19.56 0.89
CA PHE A 18 13.35 19.02 0.12
C PHE A 18 12.03 19.65 0.53
N ASN A 19 11.24 20.13 -0.43
CA ASN A 19 9.91 20.68 -0.17
C ASN A 19 8.83 19.61 -0.36
N CYS A 20 8.43 18.99 0.75
CA CYS A 20 7.40 17.96 0.76
C CYS A 20 6.02 18.45 0.25
N SER A 21 5.72 19.75 0.32
CA SER A 21 4.45 20.30 -0.18
C SER A 21 4.30 20.19 -1.70
N ARG A 22 5.40 19.93 -2.43
CA ARG A 22 5.38 19.68 -3.88
C ARG A 22 5.08 18.20 -4.21
N VAL A 23 5.11 17.32 -3.20
CA VAL A 23 4.85 15.89 -3.38
C VAL A 23 3.35 15.64 -3.28
N LYS A 24 2.79 15.00 -4.30
CA LYS A 24 1.40 14.55 -4.25
C LYS A 24 1.29 13.46 -3.18
N PRO A 25 0.30 13.54 -2.26
CA PRO A 25 0.06 12.48 -1.30
C PRO A 25 -0.17 11.15 -2.04
N ALA A 26 0.50 10.11 -1.56
CA ALA A 26 0.26 8.76 -2.04
C ALA A 26 -1.12 8.26 -1.59
N LEU A 27 -1.65 7.25 -2.28
CA LEU A 27 -2.94 6.66 -1.97
C LEU A 27 -2.81 5.62 -0.86
N GLY A 28 -3.77 5.61 0.06
CA GLY A 28 -3.82 4.67 1.17
C GLY A 28 -3.00 5.05 2.39
N THR A 29 -3.07 4.19 3.40
CA THR A 29 -2.47 4.38 4.72
C THR A 29 -0.95 4.47 4.67
N ASP A 30 -0.29 3.62 3.89
CA ASP A 30 1.17 3.56 3.79
C ASP A 30 1.73 4.22 2.51
N GLY A 31 0.91 4.40 1.49
CA GLY A 31 1.29 5.10 0.28
C GLY A 31 2.29 4.36 -0.62
N ILE A 32 2.49 3.06 -0.41
CA ILE A 32 3.50 2.26 -1.12
C ILE A 32 2.93 0.97 -1.67
N ASN A 33 3.50 0.47 -2.77
CA ASN A 33 3.14 -0.83 -3.34
C ASN A 33 4.07 -1.93 -2.80
N TYR A 34 3.89 -2.32 -1.54
CA TYR A 34 4.77 -3.28 -0.85
C TYR A 34 4.04 -4.59 -0.53
N PRO A 35 4.71 -5.77 -0.56
CA PRO A 35 4.05 -7.07 -0.36
C PRO A 35 3.55 -7.35 1.06
N THR A 36 3.70 -6.39 1.98
CA THR A 36 3.15 -6.45 3.34
C THR A 36 2.36 -5.18 3.64
N MET A 37 1.47 -5.25 4.62
CA MET A 37 0.64 -4.14 5.10
C MET A 37 0.91 -3.97 6.58
N HIS A 38 1.12 -2.73 7.02
CA HIS A 38 1.43 -2.43 8.41
C HIS A 38 0.87 -1.05 8.78
N ILE A 39 0.31 -0.97 9.99
CA ILE A 39 0.00 0.28 10.66
C ILE A 39 0.58 0.25 12.07
N GLN A 40 1.21 1.35 12.47
CA GLN A 40 1.63 1.56 13.84
C GLN A 40 0.46 2.12 14.66
N LEU A 41 0.11 1.44 15.73
CA LEU A 41 -0.86 1.93 16.71
C LEU A 41 -0.13 2.76 17.76
N LEU A 42 -0.65 3.95 18.06
CA LEU A 42 -0.11 4.78 19.13
C LEU A 42 -0.54 4.26 20.51
N ASN A 43 -1.78 3.76 20.62
CA ASN A 43 -2.34 3.18 21.83
C ASN A 43 -3.04 1.84 21.52
N GLY A 44 -2.98 0.87 22.44
CA GLY A 44 -3.55 -0.47 22.23
C GLY A 44 -5.08 -0.55 22.16
N THR A 45 -5.78 0.53 22.51
CA THR A 45 -7.25 0.64 22.45
C THR A 45 -7.74 1.48 21.27
N SER A 46 -6.84 1.87 20.36
CA SER A 46 -7.20 2.68 19.20
C SER A 46 -8.12 1.91 18.27
N ARG A 47 -9.28 2.52 17.94
CA ARG A 47 -10.12 2.06 16.83
C ARG A 47 -9.45 2.48 15.52
N ILE A 48 -9.26 1.54 14.61
CA ILE A 48 -8.64 1.78 13.31
C ILE A 48 -9.60 1.50 12.16
N SER A 49 -9.39 2.21 11.06
CA SER A 49 -10.07 1.98 9.78
C SER A 49 -9.14 2.45 8.68
N GLU A 50 -8.43 1.50 8.06
CA GLU A 50 -7.32 1.78 7.17
C GLU A 50 -7.52 1.11 5.81
N VAL A 51 -6.93 1.69 4.77
CA VAL A 51 -7.07 1.21 3.39
C VAL A 51 -5.69 1.15 2.74
N PHE A 52 -5.32 -0.03 2.25
CA PHE A 52 -4.01 -0.29 1.63
C PHE A 52 -4.18 -0.55 0.15
N TYR A 53 -3.70 0.35 -0.70
CA TYR A 53 -3.77 0.14 -2.15
C TYR A 53 -2.58 -0.67 -2.62
N ARG A 54 -2.84 -1.69 -3.44
CA ARG A 54 -1.81 -2.53 -4.05
C ARG A 54 -2.08 -2.70 -5.53
N THR A 55 -0.99 -2.76 -6.29
CA THR A 55 -0.99 -3.11 -7.71
C THR A 55 -0.09 -4.31 -7.88
N VAL A 56 -0.63 -5.38 -8.44
CA VAL A 56 0.15 -6.60 -8.71
C VAL A 56 0.23 -6.82 -10.21
N THR A 57 1.41 -7.24 -10.65
CA THR A 57 1.71 -7.55 -12.04
C THR A 57 1.65 -9.05 -12.23
N ASN A 58 0.91 -9.52 -13.24
CA ASN A 58 0.97 -10.92 -13.61
C ASN A 58 2.31 -11.23 -14.30
N VAL A 59 3.07 -12.15 -13.71
CA VAL A 59 4.37 -12.61 -14.24
C VAL A 59 4.28 -14.00 -14.89
N GLY A 60 3.09 -14.61 -14.92
CA GLY A 60 2.82 -15.86 -15.62
C GLY A 60 2.34 -15.64 -17.05
N TYR A 61 2.60 -16.62 -17.92
CA TYR A 61 2.05 -16.64 -19.28
C TYR A 61 0.58 -17.08 -19.28
N GLY A 62 -0.21 -16.53 -20.21
CA GLY A 62 -1.62 -16.91 -20.38
C GLY A 62 -2.59 -16.20 -19.44
N THR A 63 -3.86 -16.61 -19.50
CA THR A 63 -4.93 -16.08 -18.65
C THR A 63 -4.88 -16.73 -17.28
N SER A 64 -4.96 -15.93 -16.21
CA SER A 64 -4.91 -16.39 -14.82
C SER A 64 -5.95 -15.66 -13.97
N ILE A 65 -6.64 -16.38 -13.10
CA ILE A 65 -7.64 -15.82 -12.19
C ILE A 65 -7.20 -16.12 -10.75
N TYR A 66 -7.12 -15.09 -9.93
CA TYR A 66 -6.76 -15.18 -8.53
C TYR A 66 -7.92 -14.70 -7.67
N LYS A 67 -8.25 -15.46 -6.62
CA LYS A 67 -9.24 -15.07 -5.61
C LYS A 67 -8.53 -14.86 -4.28
N ALA A 68 -8.78 -13.72 -3.64
CA ALA A 68 -8.25 -13.39 -2.33
C ALA A 68 -8.80 -14.35 -1.27
N LYS A 69 -7.89 -14.84 -0.43
CA LYS A 69 -8.23 -15.57 0.79
C LYS A 69 -7.71 -14.76 1.97
N VAL A 70 -8.60 -14.37 2.85
CA VAL A 70 -8.31 -13.48 3.98
C VAL A 70 -8.44 -14.27 5.28
N THR A 71 -7.40 -14.18 6.12
CA THR A 71 -7.44 -14.63 7.52
C THR A 71 -7.26 -13.37 8.37
N ALA A 72 -8.37 -12.83 8.87
CA ALA A 72 -8.32 -11.60 9.67
C ALA A 72 -7.78 -11.90 11.08
N PRO A 73 -6.94 -11.01 11.65
CA PRO A 73 -6.58 -11.07 13.06
C PRO A 73 -7.82 -10.92 13.96
N GLU A 74 -7.75 -11.46 15.17
CA GLU A 74 -8.83 -11.34 16.15
C GLU A 74 -9.15 -9.85 16.43
N GLY A 75 -10.43 -9.51 16.48
CA GLY A 75 -10.90 -8.14 16.72
C GLY A 75 -10.86 -7.22 15.50
N LEU A 76 -10.41 -7.70 14.33
CA LEU A 76 -10.40 -6.93 13.08
C LEU A 76 -11.28 -7.57 12.01
N SER A 77 -11.84 -6.71 11.14
CA SER A 77 -12.44 -7.12 9.87
C SER A 77 -11.51 -6.70 8.76
N VAL A 78 -11.22 -7.60 7.83
CA VAL A 78 -10.38 -7.35 6.66
C VAL A 78 -11.17 -7.73 5.42
N GLU A 79 -11.28 -6.79 4.49
CA GLU A 79 -11.97 -6.94 3.21
C GLU A 79 -10.99 -6.58 2.08
N VAL A 80 -11.08 -7.29 0.96
CA VAL A 80 -10.27 -7.03 -0.24
C VAL A 80 -11.21 -6.72 -1.40
N ILE A 81 -10.99 -5.59 -2.07
CA ILE A 81 -11.84 -5.12 -3.16
C ILE A 81 -11.01 -4.75 -4.41
N PRO A 82 -11.22 -5.40 -5.57
CA PRO A 82 -12.03 -6.61 -5.75
C PRO A 82 -11.35 -7.84 -5.13
N ASP A 83 -12.14 -8.81 -4.68
CA ASP A 83 -11.62 -10.08 -4.14
C ASP A 83 -11.17 -11.04 -5.25
N ILE A 84 -11.47 -10.76 -6.51
CA ILE A 84 -11.06 -11.54 -7.68
C ILE A 84 -10.32 -10.66 -8.68
N LEU A 85 -9.11 -11.07 -9.06
CA LEU A 85 -8.31 -10.46 -10.12
C LEU A 85 -8.22 -11.41 -11.31
N LYS A 86 -8.56 -10.92 -12.51
CA LYS A 86 -8.53 -11.68 -13.77
C LYS A 86 -7.50 -11.09 -14.72
N PHE A 87 -6.36 -11.75 -14.86
CA PHE A 87 -5.30 -11.37 -15.79
C PHE A 87 -5.49 -12.11 -17.11
N SER A 88 -5.39 -11.41 -18.24
CA SER A 88 -5.52 -11.97 -19.59
C SER A 88 -4.17 -12.14 -20.30
N ARG A 89 -3.11 -11.49 -19.81
CA ARG A 89 -1.78 -11.53 -20.42
C ARG A 89 -0.64 -11.37 -19.41
N LEU A 90 0.57 -11.72 -19.85
CA LEU A 90 1.81 -11.42 -19.16
C LEU A 90 2.00 -9.90 -19.01
N HIS A 91 2.51 -9.47 -17.86
CA HIS A 91 2.75 -8.06 -17.50
C HIS A 91 1.50 -7.16 -17.45
N GLN A 92 0.31 -7.75 -17.33
CA GLN A 92 -0.87 -6.96 -16.99
C GLN A 92 -0.84 -6.62 -15.50
N ASP A 93 -1.09 -5.34 -15.21
CA ASP A 93 -1.28 -4.83 -13.85
C ASP A 93 -2.77 -4.76 -13.52
N LEU A 94 -3.11 -5.16 -12.30
CA LEU A 94 -4.41 -4.92 -11.70
C LEU A 94 -4.23 -4.46 -10.25
N SER A 95 -5.18 -3.66 -9.77
CA SER A 95 -5.13 -3.10 -8.42
C SER A 95 -6.28 -3.60 -7.56
N PHE A 96 -6.02 -3.66 -6.26
CA PHE A 96 -7.02 -3.89 -5.22
C PHE A 96 -6.74 -2.98 -4.03
N LYS A 97 -7.67 -2.94 -3.10
CA LYS A 97 -7.54 -2.27 -1.81
C LYS A 97 -8.14 -3.10 -0.69
#